data_AF-A0AAJ3B1P9-F1
#
_entry.id   AF-A0AAJ3B1P9-F1
#
_cell.length_a   1.000
_cell.length_b   1.000
_cell.length_c   1.000
_cell.angle_alpha   90.00
_cell.angle_beta   90.00
_cell.angle_gamma   90.00
#
_symmetry.space_group_name_H-M   'P 1'
#
loop_
_entity.id
_entity.type
_entity.pdbx_description
1 polymer ?
#
loop_
_entity_poly.entity_id
_entity_poly.type
_entity_poly.pdbx_seq_one_letter_code
_entity_poly.pdbx_strand_id
1 'polypeptide(L)'
;MTPDELFTFAIKFCKDAEDADQGTKYPTFRQVAGRFKVTYDQIEQACEDWQGDAYMAPAVGIRSGSGYATFATRGEHLVEAYR
;
A
#
# COMPACT_ATOMS: atom_id res chain seq x y z
N MET A 1 -13.79 3.74 3.92
CA MET A 1 -12.91 2.92 3.06
C MET A 1 -13.05 1.49 3.51
N THR A 2 -13.42 0.59 2.61
CA THR A 2 -13.42 -0.86 2.87
C THR A 2 -12.09 -1.49 2.42
N PRO A 3 -11.75 -2.71 2.89
CA PRO A 3 -10.59 -3.45 2.38
C PRO A 3 -10.59 -3.61 0.85
N ASP A 4 -11.75 -3.90 0.25
CA ASP A 4 -11.90 -4.03 -1.21
C ASP A 4 -11.63 -2.72 -1.97
N GLU A 5 -12.08 -1.59 -1.42
CA GLU A 5 -11.80 -0.27 -1.99
C GLU A 5 -10.30 0.06 -1.95
N LEU A 6 -9.64 -0.29 -0.83
CA LEU A 6 -8.21 -0.12 -0.67
C LEU A 6 -7.42 -0.99 -1.67
N PHE A 7 -7.76 -2.27 -1.75
CA PHE A 7 -7.13 -3.22 -2.67
C PHE A 7 -7.29 -2.78 -4.13
N THR A 8 -8.52 -2.45 -4.54
CA THR A 8 -8.81 -1.99 -5.90
C THR A 8 -8.00 -0.74 -6.25
N PHE A 9 -7.91 0.21 -5.33
CA PHE A 9 -7.10 1.41 -5.51
C PHE A 9 -5.60 1.09 -5.62
N ALA A 10 -5.07 0.25 -4.73
CA ALA A 10 -3.65 -0.09 -4.72
C ALA A 10 -3.23 -0.83 -6.01
N ILE A 11 -4.03 -1.79 -6.48
CA ILE A 11 -3.80 -2.48 -7.76
C ILE A 11 -3.85 -1.51 -8.93
N LYS A 12 -4.85 -0.62 -8.95
CA LYS A 12 -4.95 0.39 -10.02
C LYS A 12 -3.72 1.30 -10.02
N PHE A 13 -3.27 1.74 -8.85
CA PHE A 13 -2.10 2.58 -8.70
C PHE A 13 -0.83 1.91 -9.25
N CYS A 14 -0.66 0.60 -8.98
CA CYS A 14 0.45 -0.18 -9.53
C CYS A 14 0.38 -0.24 -11.06
N LYS A 15 -0.78 -0.58 -11.62
CA LYS A 15 -0.99 -0.66 -13.07
C LYS A 15 -0.76 0.67 -13.77
N ASP A 16 -1.30 1.76 -13.24
CA ASP A 16 -1.13 3.09 -13.81
C ASP A 16 0.38 3.50 -13.81
N ALA A 17 1.18 3.02 -12.84
CA ALA A 17 2.62 3.25 -12.81
C ALA A 17 3.40 2.39 -13.81
N GLU A 18 2.99 1.13 -13.98
CA GLU A 18 3.55 0.21 -14.98
C GLU A 18 3.25 0.69 -16.40
N ASP A 19 2.01 1.11 -16.68
CA ASP A 19 1.60 1.70 -17.96
C ASP A 19 2.38 2.98 -18.29
N ALA A 20 2.84 3.70 -17.26
CA ALA A 20 3.66 4.89 -17.39
C ALA A 20 5.18 4.61 -17.45
N ASP A 21 5.58 3.33 -17.57
CA ASP A 21 6.98 2.87 -17.61
C ASP A 21 7.81 3.29 -16.39
N GLN A 22 7.17 3.42 -15.22
CA GLN A 22 7.82 3.82 -13.96
C GLN A 22 8.19 2.63 -13.06
N GLY A 23 7.98 1.41 -13.57
CA GLY A 23 8.02 0.18 -12.78
C GLY A 23 6.86 0.06 -11.79
N THR A 24 6.83 -1.06 -11.07
CA THR A 24 5.81 -1.31 -10.05
C THR A 24 5.99 -0.33 -8.88
N LYS A 25 4.94 0.45 -8.60
CA LYS A 25 4.89 1.39 -7.48
C LYS A 25 3.64 1.12 -6.64
N TYR A 26 3.81 1.21 -5.34
CA TYR A 26 2.71 1.08 -4.38
C TYR A 26 2.32 2.46 -3.83
N PRO A 27 1.04 2.69 -3.52
CA PRO A 27 0.63 3.94 -2.90
C PRO A 27 1.12 4.01 -1.46
N THR A 28 1.57 5.20 -1.05
CA THR A 28 1.90 5.49 0.34
C THR A 28 0.65 5.66 1.20
N PHE A 29 0.77 5.42 2.50
CA PHE A 29 -0.27 5.70 3.48
C PHE A 29 -0.74 7.15 3.42
N ARG A 30 0.19 8.10 3.17
CA ARG A 30 -0.16 9.51 2.98
C ARG A 30 -1.08 9.72 1.77
N GLN A 31 -0.81 9.07 0.65
CA GLN A 31 -1.65 9.14 -0.55
C GLN A 31 -3.03 8.52 -0.31
N VAL A 32 -3.07 7.35 0.34
CA VAL A 32 -4.32 6.65 0.69
C VAL A 32 -5.17 7.50 1.65
N ALA A 33 -4.58 7.99 2.74
CA ALA A 33 -5.24 8.87 3.70
C ALA A 33 -5.78 10.14 3.04
N GLY A 34 -4.98 10.77 2.18
CA GLY A 34 -5.38 11.97 1.44
C GLY A 34 -6.56 11.72 0.49
N ARG A 35 -6.59 10.56 -0.17
CA ARG A 35 -7.64 10.15 -1.11
C ARG A 35 -8.94 9.79 -0.42
N PHE A 36 -8.88 8.91 0.59
CA PHE A 36 -10.07 8.35 1.24
C PHE A 36 -10.51 9.14 2.48
N LYS A 37 -9.74 10.15 2.89
CA LYS A 37 -9.99 10.95 4.11
C LYS A 37 -10.07 10.08 5.37
N VAL A 38 -9.15 9.13 5.48
CA VAL A 38 -9.03 8.18 6.59
C VAL A 38 -7.72 8.37 7.35
N THR A 39 -7.64 7.83 8.56
CA THR A 39 -6.40 7.81 9.36
C THR A 39 -5.48 6.66 8.93
N TYR A 40 -4.22 6.69 9.36
CA TYR A 40 -3.28 5.60 9.10
C TYR A 40 -3.68 4.30 9.79
N ASP A 41 -4.25 4.37 10.99
CA ASP A 41 -4.74 3.19 11.70
C ASP A 41 -5.91 2.52 10.95
N GLN A 42 -6.78 3.30 10.32
CA GLN A 42 -7.86 2.76 9.47
C GLN A 42 -7.33 2.05 8.22
N ILE A 43 -6.16 2.46 7.71
CA ILE A 43 -5.52 1.81 6.57
C ILE A 43 -4.90 0.48 7.01
N GLU A 44 -4.20 0.46 8.15
CA GLU A 44 -3.64 -0.78 8.73
C GLU A 44 -4.76 -1.78 9.02
N GLN A 45 -5.84 -1.34 9.68
CA GLN A 45 -6.99 -2.19 9.95
C GLN A 45 -7.59 -2.74 8.65
N ALA A 46 -7.72 -1.92 7.60
CA ALA A 46 -8.23 -2.38 6.32
C ALA A 46 -7.31 -3.41 5.63
N CYS A 47 -5.99 -3.32 5.84
CA CYS A 47 -5.05 -4.35 5.41
C CYS A 47 -5.18 -5.64 6.24
N GLU A 48 -5.37 -5.54 7.55
CA GLU A 48 -5.56 -6.70 8.44
C GLU A 48 -6.90 -7.41 8.19
N ASP A 49 -7.94 -6.65 7.91
CA ASP A 49 -9.29 -7.13 7.59
C ASP A 49 -9.40 -7.67 6.15
N TRP A 50 -8.32 -7.67 5.38
CA TRP A 50 -8.32 -8.19 4.02
C TRP A 50 -8.51 -9.71 4.02
N GLN A 51 -9.56 -10.18 3.34
CA GLN A 51 -9.93 -11.59 3.23
C GLN A 51 -10.05 -12.07 1.78
N GLY A 52 -9.59 -11.28 0.81
CA GLY A 52 -9.66 -11.66 -0.61
C GLY A 52 -8.57 -12.65 -1.00
N ASP A 53 -8.73 -13.29 -2.17
CA ASP A 53 -7.79 -14.32 -2.69
C ASP A 53 -6.40 -13.76 -3.10
N ALA A 54 -6.24 -12.44 -3.10
CA ALA A 54 -5.02 -11.75 -3.50
C ALA A 54 -4.21 -11.28 -2.28
N TYR A 55 -2.99 -10.81 -2.49
CA TYR A 55 -2.18 -10.28 -1.39
C TYR A 55 -2.46 -8.79 -1.17
N MET A 56 -2.67 -8.39 0.09
CA MET A 56 -2.62 -7.00 0.53
C MET A 56 -2.00 -6.91 1.93
N ALA A 57 -0.99 -6.05 2.10
CA ALA A 57 -0.36 -5.82 3.39
C ALA A 57 0.34 -4.45 3.46
N PRO A 58 0.54 -3.90 4.67
CA PRO A 58 1.36 -2.71 4.84
C PRO A 58 2.85 -3.07 4.76
N ALA A 59 3.60 -2.42 3.87
CA ALA A 59 5.05 -2.48 3.86
C ALA A 59 5.62 -1.31 4.68
N VAL A 60 6.29 -1.66 5.78
CA VAL A 60 6.85 -0.72 6.76
C VAL A 60 8.36 -0.48 6.56
N GLY A 61 8.95 -1.13 5.56
CA GLY A 61 10.37 -1.06 5.29
C GLY A 61 10.76 -1.82 4.03
N ILE A 62 12.06 -1.83 3.75
CA ILE A 62 12.66 -2.44 2.57
C ILE A 62 13.81 -3.34 3.04
N ARG A 63 13.92 -4.53 2.45
CA ARG A 63 15.07 -5.41 2.62
C ARG A 63 16.08 -5.17 1.50
N SER A 64 17.35 -4.96 1.84
CA SER A 64 18.43 -4.80 0.87
C SER A 64 19.63 -5.64 1.28
N GLY A 65 19.90 -6.72 0.51
CA GLY A 65 20.93 -7.70 0.85
C GLY A 65 20.70 -8.33 2.23
N SER A 66 21.68 -8.17 3.13
CA SER A 66 21.62 -8.62 4.52
C SER A 66 21.03 -7.59 5.48
N GLY A 67 20.65 -6.40 5.00
CA GLY A 67 20.14 -5.30 5.81
C GLY A 67 18.63 -5.08 5.68
N TYR A 68 18.05 -4.42 6.68
CA TYR A 68 16.68 -3.93 6.69
C TYR A 68 16.70 -2.41 6.89
N ALA A 69 15.89 -1.71 6.11
CA ALA A 69 15.60 -0.29 6.31
C ALA A 69 14.13 -0.15 6.64
N THR A 70 13.80 0.76 7.54
CA THR A 70 12.41 1.14 7.85
C THR A 70 12.16 2.54 7.33
N PHE A 71 10.91 2.85 7.00
CA PHE A 71 10.55 4.22 6.65
C PHE A 71 10.66 5.15 7.86
N ALA A 72 10.95 6.43 7.63
CA ALA A 72 11.15 7.39 8.70
C ALA A 72 9.81 7.79 9.35
N THR A 73 8.73 7.77 8.58
CA THR A 73 7.38 8.12 9.06
C THR A 73 6.33 7.11 8.61
N ARG A 74 5.28 6.92 9.42
CA ARG A 74 4.14 6.05 9.05
C ARG A 74 3.48 6.44 7.73
N GLY A 75 3.51 7.73 7.37
CA GLY A 75 2.96 8.21 6.11
C GLY A 75 3.70 7.72 4.86
N GLU A 76 4.94 7.23 5.02
CA GLU A 76 5.78 6.66 3.95
C GLU A 76 5.63 5.14 3.84
N HIS A 77 4.92 4.50 4.78
CA HIS A 77 4.55 3.09 4.62
C HIS A 77 3.76 2.92 3.33
N LEU A 78 3.97 1.79 2.66
CA LEU A 78 3.31 1.48 1.41
C LEU A 78 2.17 0.50 1.67
N VAL A 79 1.15 0.55 0.82
CA VAL A 79 0.14 -0.51 0.72
C VAL A 79 0.54 -1.40 -0.44
N GLU A 80 1.17 -2.52 -0.14
CA GLU A 80 1.49 -3.53 -1.13
C GLU A 80 0.25 -4.35 -1.45
N ALA A 81 -0.09 -4.41 -2.74
CA ALA A 81 -1.18 -5.24 -3.23
C ALA A 81 -0.80 -5.86 -4.58
N TYR A 82 -1.00 -7.17 -4.75
CA TYR A 82 -0.79 -7.86 -6.03
C TYR A 82 -1.65 -9.13 -6.13
N ARG A 83 -1.87 -9.57 -7.37
CA ARG A 83 -2.61 -10.79 -7.72
C ARG A 83 -1.72 -11.75 -8.48
#